data_AF-A0AAD8XEN8-F1
#
_entry.id   AF-A0AAD8XEN8-F1
#
_cell.length_a   1.000
_cell.length_b   1.000
_cell.length_c   1.000
_cell.angle_alpha   90.00
_cell.angle_beta   90.00
_cell.angle_gamma   90.00
#
_symmetry.space_group_name_H-M   'P 1'
#
loop_
_entity.id
_entity.type
_entity.pdbx_description
1 polymer ?
#
loop_
_entity_poly.entity_id
_entity_poly.type
_entity_poly.pdbx_seq_one_letter_code
_entity_poly.pdbx_strand_id
1 'polypeptide(L)'
;MRLIKRTWLYATTASASLSQIASLRCSSSAILPTPTYDLTGALFTVCTEEVINSPINKIYDALLDFRRYSTWNTFVIDVGLPPEVTGPGDVYPGLSMNFTTAGIIPGVNTSSTEVITLLAPDVRGCDDGATRALNVWRNDDGLGGTFLPAEHPNLLTDLGNGSVRMVSYETYYLPGATTLLPLKGTLQERFETQGKDFKRFVEGSLH
;
A
#
# COMPACT_ATOMS: atom_id res chain seq x y z
N MET A 1 -26.94 36.89 -29.79
CA MET A 1 -26.77 36.25 -28.48
C MET A 1 -25.83 35.05 -28.67
N ARG A 2 -24.53 35.19 -28.36
CA ARG A 2 -23.53 34.12 -28.50
C ARG A 2 -23.24 33.56 -27.11
N LEU A 3 -23.55 32.28 -26.91
CA LEU A 3 -23.27 31.54 -25.67
C LEU A 3 -21.76 31.46 -25.44
N ILE A 4 -21.32 31.98 -24.29
CA ILE A 4 -19.97 31.83 -23.77
C ILE A 4 -19.82 30.37 -23.32
N LYS A 5 -18.97 29.60 -24.02
CA LYS A 5 -18.55 28.27 -23.57
C LYS A 5 -17.76 28.42 -22.27
N ARG A 6 -18.31 27.91 -21.18
CA ARG A 6 -17.59 27.71 -19.92
C ARG A 6 -16.57 26.60 -20.12
N THR A 7 -15.30 26.97 -20.26
CA THR A 7 -14.18 26.06 -20.19
C THR A 7 -14.00 25.67 -18.73
N TRP A 8 -14.25 24.40 -18.40
CA TRP A 8 -13.90 23.84 -17.10
C TRP A 8 -12.39 23.78 -17.00
N LEU A 9 -11.80 24.61 -16.15
CA LEU A 9 -10.43 24.47 -15.69
C LEU A 9 -10.42 23.27 -14.74
N TYR A 10 -9.95 22.11 -15.23
CA TYR A 10 -9.49 21.05 -14.33
C TYR A 10 -8.24 21.60 -13.62
N ALA A 11 -8.36 21.83 -12.32
CA ALA A 11 -7.20 22.00 -11.46
C ALA A 11 -6.49 20.64 -11.39
N THR A 12 -5.51 20.41 -12.28
CA THR A 12 -4.48 19.40 -12.05
C THR A 12 -3.61 19.91 -10.92
N THR A 13 -4.00 19.60 -9.68
CA THR A 13 -3.03 19.54 -8.58
C THR A 13 -1.98 18.51 -9.00
N ALA A 14 -0.71 18.90 -9.01
CA ALA A 14 0.38 18.03 -9.43
C ALA A 14 0.49 16.85 -8.47
N SER A 15 -0.26 15.76 -8.72
CA SER A 15 0.04 14.45 -8.16
C SER A 15 1.47 14.10 -8.59
N ALA A 16 2.34 13.72 -7.66
CA ALA A 16 3.63 13.15 -8.01
C ALA A 16 3.43 12.07 -9.09
N SER A 17 4.29 12.05 -10.12
CA SER A 17 4.10 11.08 -11.19
C SER A 17 4.21 9.67 -10.61
N LEU A 18 3.46 8.70 -11.15
CA LEU A 18 3.56 7.31 -10.70
C LEU A 18 4.99 6.78 -10.76
N SER A 19 5.80 7.26 -11.71
CA SER A 19 7.23 6.95 -11.80
C SER A 19 8.05 7.50 -10.62
N GLN A 20 7.72 8.69 -10.11
CA GLN A 20 8.33 9.25 -8.90
C GLN A 20 7.94 8.43 -7.68
N ILE A 21 6.64 8.13 -7.52
CA ILE A 21 6.14 7.33 -6.40
C ILE A 21 6.77 5.95 -6.40
N ALA A 22 6.80 5.25 -7.53
CA ALA A 22 7.39 3.91 -7.64
C ALA A 22 8.92 3.87 -7.42
N SER A 23 9.59 5.03 -7.37
CA SER A 23 11.03 5.14 -7.08
C SER A 23 11.36 5.48 -5.62
N LEU A 24 10.33 5.72 -4.79
CA LEU A 24 10.51 6.08 -3.38
C LEU A 24 11.20 4.97 -2.59
N ARG A 25 11.80 5.37 -1.47
CA ARG A 25 12.57 4.53 -0.56
C ARG A 25 12.17 4.81 0.87
N CYS A 26 12.30 3.82 1.75
CA CYS A 26 12.11 4.08 3.17
C CYS A 26 13.21 5.01 3.70
N SER A 27 12.80 5.93 4.58
CA SER A 27 13.70 6.78 5.34
C SER A 27 13.08 7.02 6.71
N SER A 28 13.88 6.87 7.78
CA SER A 28 13.40 6.87 9.16
C SER A 28 12.71 8.17 9.60
N SER A 29 12.91 9.28 8.87
CA SER A 29 12.32 10.58 9.16
C SER A 29 11.43 11.14 8.05
N ALA A 30 11.30 10.44 6.92
CA ALA A 30 10.53 10.95 5.79
C ALA A 30 9.04 10.62 5.93
N ILE A 31 8.20 11.59 5.60
CA ILE A 31 6.80 11.34 5.25
C ILE A 31 6.76 11.08 3.76
N LEU A 32 6.19 9.94 3.34
CA LEU A 32 6.16 9.55 1.94
C LEU A 32 4.81 9.93 1.31
N PRO A 33 4.80 10.54 0.11
CA PRO A 33 3.56 10.85 -0.60
C PRO A 33 2.85 9.57 -1.02
N THR A 34 1.54 9.63 -1.20
CA THR A 34 0.74 8.52 -1.73
C THR A 34 0.00 8.94 -3.00
N PRO A 35 -0.36 8.02 -3.92
CA PRO A 35 -1.01 8.41 -5.17
C PRO A 35 -2.32 9.17 -5.01
N THR A 36 -3.12 8.87 -3.98
CA THR A 36 -4.44 9.49 -3.78
C THR A 36 -4.31 10.83 -3.05
N TYR A 37 -3.50 10.89 -2.00
CA TYR A 37 -3.48 12.04 -1.09
C TYR A 37 -2.23 12.92 -1.18
N ASP A 38 -1.21 12.47 -1.91
CA ASP A 38 0.12 13.08 -1.95
C ASP A 38 0.63 13.34 -0.51
N LEU A 39 1.14 14.54 -0.21
CA LEU A 39 1.51 14.97 1.14
C LEU A 39 0.43 15.82 1.84
N THR A 40 -0.74 15.99 1.22
CA THR A 40 -1.77 16.92 1.73
C THR A 40 -2.36 16.39 3.03
N GLY A 41 -2.02 17.01 4.16
CA GLY A 41 -2.49 16.59 5.48
C GLY A 41 -1.77 15.35 6.03
N ALA A 42 -0.68 14.92 5.40
CA ALA A 42 0.11 13.78 5.87
C ALA A 42 0.74 14.09 7.24
N LEU A 43 0.54 13.21 8.22
CA LEU A 43 1.04 13.39 9.58
C LEU A 43 2.28 12.54 9.86
N PHE A 44 2.25 11.26 9.52
CA PHE A 44 3.40 10.38 9.63
C PHE A 44 3.30 9.19 8.66
N THR A 45 4.45 8.58 8.37
CA THR A 45 4.56 7.35 7.60
C THR A 45 5.23 6.27 8.45
N VAL A 46 4.81 5.02 8.26
CA VAL A 46 5.55 3.81 8.64
C VAL A 46 5.96 3.06 7.39
N CYS A 47 7.15 2.46 7.37
CA CYS A 47 7.75 1.97 6.12
C CYS A 47 8.66 0.76 6.37
N THR A 48 8.55 -0.26 5.53
CA THR A 48 9.51 -1.37 5.44
C THR A 48 10.08 -1.44 4.03
N GLU A 49 11.36 -1.77 3.95
CA GLU A 49 12.04 -2.01 2.68
C GLU A 49 12.81 -3.32 2.77
N GLU A 50 12.56 -4.21 1.81
CA GLU A 50 13.18 -5.52 1.76
C GLU A 50 13.68 -5.81 0.33
N VAL A 51 14.79 -6.54 0.22
CA VAL A 51 15.23 -7.12 -1.05
C VAL A 51 14.81 -8.58 -1.07
N ILE A 52 13.93 -8.95 -2.00
CA ILE A 52 13.34 -10.28 -2.10
C ILE A 52 13.90 -10.98 -3.34
N ASN A 53 14.45 -12.17 -3.16
CA ASN A 53 15.01 -13.01 -4.22
C ASN A 53 13.90 -13.77 -4.95
N SER A 54 13.09 -13.02 -5.69
CA SER A 54 12.06 -13.57 -6.57
C SER A 54 11.76 -12.63 -7.73
N PRO A 55 11.27 -13.16 -8.86
CA PRO A 55 10.77 -12.35 -9.96
C PRO A 55 9.64 -11.40 -9.53
N ILE A 56 9.60 -10.21 -10.14
CA ILE A 56 8.65 -9.14 -9.80
C ILE A 56 7.19 -9.56 -9.93
N ASN A 57 6.84 -10.35 -10.95
CA ASN A 57 5.48 -10.85 -11.14
C ASN A 57 5.04 -11.76 -10.00
N LYS A 58 5.91 -12.67 -9.53
CA LYS A 58 5.60 -13.55 -8.40
C LYS A 58 5.35 -12.76 -7.12
N ILE A 59 6.14 -11.72 -6.87
CA ILE A 59 5.97 -10.83 -5.72
C ILE A 59 4.66 -10.04 -5.85
N TYR A 60 4.40 -9.46 -7.03
CA TYR A 60 3.20 -8.69 -7.29
C TYR A 60 1.93 -9.53 -7.09
N ASP A 61 1.89 -10.73 -7.67
CA ASP A 61 0.77 -11.65 -7.52
C ASP A 61 0.60 -12.09 -6.06
N ALA A 62 1.69 -12.33 -5.32
CA ALA A 62 1.62 -12.67 -3.91
C ALA A 62 1.06 -11.53 -3.03
N LEU A 63 1.36 -10.27 -3.37
CA LEU A 63 0.76 -9.10 -2.71
C LEU A 63 -0.72 -8.92 -3.05
N LEU A 64 -1.21 -9.46 -4.18
CA LEU A 64 -2.63 -9.39 -4.53
C LEU A 64 -3.42 -10.63 -4.08
N ASP A 65 -2.75 -11.67 -3.60
CA ASP A 65 -3.40 -12.87 -3.07
C ASP A 65 -3.84 -12.70 -1.61
N PHE A 66 -4.80 -11.80 -1.40
CA PHE A 66 -5.34 -11.44 -0.08
C PHE A 66 -5.84 -12.62 0.74
N ARG A 67 -6.31 -13.68 0.07
CA ARG A 67 -6.77 -14.93 0.71
C ARG A 67 -5.69 -15.63 1.51
N ARG A 68 -4.42 -15.39 1.17
CA ARG A 68 -3.27 -16.03 1.80
C ARG A 68 -2.57 -15.15 2.82
N TYR A 69 -3.05 -13.92 3.04
CA TYR A 69 -2.36 -12.99 3.95
C TYR A 69 -2.17 -13.57 5.35
N SER A 70 -3.17 -14.25 5.91
CA SER A 70 -3.05 -14.88 7.22
C SER A 70 -2.07 -16.07 7.27
N THR A 71 -1.67 -16.61 6.12
CA THR A 71 -0.69 -17.71 6.04
C THR A 71 0.74 -17.24 6.19
N TRP A 72 1.02 -15.95 5.93
CA TRP A 72 2.37 -15.41 5.99
C TRP A 72 2.50 -14.18 6.88
N ASN A 73 1.51 -13.31 6.94
CA ASN A 73 1.57 -12.11 7.76
C ASN A 73 1.13 -12.43 9.19
N THR A 74 2.10 -12.47 10.11
CA THR A 74 1.83 -12.77 11.53
C THR A 74 0.90 -11.78 12.23
N PHE A 75 0.62 -10.62 11.62
CA PHE A 75 -0.28 -9.61 12.14
C PHE A 75 -1.71 -9.71 11.59
N VAL A 76 -1.90 -10.36 10.43
CA VAL A 76 -3.22 -10.51 9.80
C VAL A 76 -3.81 -11.84 10.21
N ILE A 77 -4.98 -11.79 10.84
CA ILE A 77 -5.74 -12.96 11.26
C ILE A 77 -6.58 -13.48 10.09
N ASP A 78 -7.26 -12.57 9.38
CA ASP A 78 -8.13 -12.92 8.27
C ASP A 78 -8.30 -11.71 7.33
N VAL A 79 -8.63 -11.99 6.07
CA VAL A 79 -9.06 -10.97 5.11
C VAL A 79 -10.38 -11.41 4.49
N GLY A 80 -11.46 -10.73 4.88
CA GLY A 80 -12.78 -10.92 4.30
C GLY A 80 -12.83 -10.36 2.89
N LEU A 81 -13.19 -11.21 1.93
CA LEU A 81 -13.26 -10.88 0.50
C LEU A 81 -14.64 -11.24 -0.06
N PRO A 82 -15.10 -10.55 -1.13
CA PRO A 82 -16.24 -11.01 -1.91
C PRO A 82 -16.02 -12.44 -2.45
N PRO A 83 -17.06 -13.30 -2.52
CA PRO A 83 -16.93 -14.70 -2.92
C PRO A 83 -16.31 -14.93 -4.31
N GLU A 84 -16.46 -13.96 -5.20
CA GLU A 84 -15.90 -13.98 -6.56
C GLU A 84 -14.39 -13.78 -6.61
N VAL A 85 -13.77 -13.28 -5.55
CA VAL A 85 -12.32 -13.06 -5.49
C VAL A 85 -11.63 -14.35 -5.04
N THR A 86 -11.14 -15.10 -6.02
CA THR A 86 -10.49 -16.40 -5.81
C THR A 86 -8.97 -16.36 -5.90
N GLY A 87 -8.39 -15.27 -6.39
CA GLY A 87 -6.94 -15.10 -6.42
C GLY A 87 -6.53 -13.71 -6.90
N PRO A 88 -5.22 -13.50 -7.14
CA PRO A 88 -4.68 -12.19 -7.51
C PRO A 88 -5.24 -11.65 -8.83
N GLY A 89 -5.64 -12.52 -9.75
CA GLY A 89 -6.24 -12.13 -11.04
C GLY A 89 -7.66 -11.55 -10.92
N ASP A 90 -8.32 -11.73 -9.78
CA ASP A 90 -9.68 -11.22 -9.54
C ASP A 90 -9.68 -9.87 -8.81
N VAL A 91 -8.51 -9.30 -8.51
CA VAL A 91 -8.36 -8.01 -7.81
C VAL A 91 -8.52 -6.85 -8.79
N TYR A 92 -9.29 -5.83 -8.42
CA TYR A 92 -9.56 -4.65 -9.24
C TYR A 92 -9.65 -3.37 -8.39
N PRO A 93 -9.39 -2.17 -8.96
CA PRO A 93 -9.61 -0.90 -8.26
C PRO A 93 -11.06 -0.73 -7.82
N GLY A 94 -11.27 -0.39 -6.56
CA GLY A 94 -12.59 -0.32 -5.91
C GLY A 94 -13.00 -1.62 -5.21
N LEU A 95 -12.21 -2.69 -5.31
CA LEU A 95 -12.43 -3.88 -4.49
C LEU A 95 -12.27 -3.52 -3.01
N SER A 96 -13.31 -3.80 -2.22
CA SER A 96 -13.32 -3.64 -0.77
C SER A 96 -12.97 -4.96 -0.09
N MET A 97 -12.12 -4.87 0.93
CA MET A 97 -11.56 -5.99 1.68
C MET A 97 -11.66 -5.67 3.16
N ASN A 98 -12.03 -6.63 4.00
CA ASN A 98 -12.09 -6.43 5.44
C ASN A 98 -10.90 -7.13 6.12
N PHE A 99 -9.88 -6.37 6.48
CA PHE A 99 -8.73 -6.88 7.21
C PHE A 99 -9.07 -7.04 8.68
N THR A 100 -8.88 -8.24 9.22
CA THR A 100 -8.86 -8.45 10.66
C THR A 100 -7.44 -8.71 11.10
N THR A 101 -6.93 -7.89 12.00
CA THR A 101 -5.56 -7.98 12.53
C THR A 101 -5.56 -8.25 14.02
N ALA A 102 -4.44 -8.75 14.53
CA ALA A 102 -4.22 -8.96 15.96
C ALA A 102 -4.20 -7.65 16.78
N GLY A 103 -4.31 -6.51 16.10
CA GLY A 103 -4.35 -5.17 16.66
C GLY A 103 -3.02 -4.73 17.27
N ILE A 104 -2.91 -3.41 17.47
CA ILE A 104 -1.70 -2.80 18.02
C ILE A 104 -1.68 -2.97 19.56
N ILE A 105 -2.86 -3.04 20.17
CA ILE A 105 -3.04 -3.29 21.61
C ILE A 105 -3.09 -4.81 21.82
N PRO A 106 -2.18 -5.40 22.63
CA PRO A 106 -2.16 -6.84 22.85
C PRO A 106 -3.51 -7.40 23.30
N GLY A 107 -3.98 -8.44 22.62
CA GLY A 107 -5.23 -9.13 22.94
C GLY A 107 -6.50 -8.44 22.43
N VAL A 108 -6.38 -7.33 21.69
CA VAL A 108 -7.51 -6.64 21.08
C VAL A 108 -7.38 -6.69 19.57
N ASN A 109 -8.16 -7.55 18.93
CA ASN A 109 -8.23 -7.58 17.47
C ASN A 109 -8.86 -6.29 16.95
N THR A 110 -8.42 -5.86 15.77
CA THR A 110 -8.98 -4.71 15.06
C THR A 110 -9.38 -5.13 13.67
N SER A 111 -10.50 -4.58 13.19
CA SER A 111 -10.92 -4.77 11.80
C SER A 111 -10.92 -3.43 11.08
N SER A 112 -10.46 -3.42 9.83
CA SER A 112 -10.51 -2.26 8.96
C SER A 112 -11.00 -2.66 7.57
N THR A 113 -11.83 -1.81 6.98
CA THR A 113 -12.16 -1.92 5.57
C THR A 113 -11.07 -1.22 4.77
N GLU A 114 -10.47 -1.93 3.84
CA GLU A 114 -9.45 -1.42 2.91
C GLU A 114 -10.00 -1.51 1.49
N VAL A 115 -9.70 -0.51 0.66
CA VAL A 115 -10.18 -0.44 -0.73
C VAL A 115 -9.00 -0.28 -1.68
N ILE A 116 -8.89 -1.15 -2.68
CA ILE A 116 -7.86 -1.02 -3.72
C ILE A 116 -8.06 0.30 -4.47
N THR A 117 -7.04 1.15 -4.50
CA THR A 117 -7.08 2.44 -5.21
C THR A 117 -6.33 2.41 -6.53
N LEU A 118 -5.26 1.61 -6.62
CA LEU A 118 -4.41 1.56 -7.80
C LEU A 118 -3.78 0.18 -7.99
N LEU A 119 -3.81 -0.29 -9.23
CA LEU A 119 -3.04 -1.42 -9.72
C LEU A 119 -2.24 -0.98 -10.94
N ALA A 120 -0.92 -1.03 -10.86
CA ALA A 120 0.00 -0.73 -11.94
C ALA A 120 1.08 -1.82 -12.02
N PRO A 121 0.81 -2.95 -12.70
CA PRO A 121 1.77 -4.06 -12.82
C PRO A 121 3.00 -3.73 -13.70
N ASP A 122 2.93 -2.65 -14.49
CA ASP A 122 4.02 -2.12 -15.32
C ASP A 122 4.02 -0.59 -15.20
N VAL A 123 4.97 -0.03 -14.44
CA VAL A 123 5.17 1.42 -14.32
C VAL A 123 6.27 1.86 -15.27
N ARG A 124 5.87 2.54 -16.35
CA ARG A 124 6.77 3.09 -17.38
C ARG A 124 7.19 4.53 -17.07
N GLY A 125 8.30 4.96 -17.65
CA GLY A 125 8.73 6.36 -17.63
C GLY A 125 9.60 6.76 -16.44
N CYS A 126 10.38 5.81 -15.91
CA CYS A 126 11.51 6.12 -15.05
C CYS A 126 12.77 6.26 -15.92
N ASP A 127 13.46 7.38 -15.82
CA ASP A 127 14.63 7.72 -16.66
C ASP A 127 15.84 6.77 -16.45
N ASP A 128 15.73 5.84 -15.50
CA ASP A 128 16.77 4.87 -15.15
C ASP A 128 16.58 3.49 -15.81
N GLY A 129 15.50 3.27 -16.56
CA GLY A 129 15.24 2.01 -17.28
C GLY A 129 14.87 0.82 -16.38
N ALA A 130 14.66 1.03 -15.07
CA ALA A 130 14.29 -0.06 -14.17
C ALA A 130 12.80 -0.43 -14.30
N THR A 131 12.52 -1.73 -14.32
CA THR A 131 11.15 -2.27 -14.34
C THR A 131 10.54 -2.14 -12.95
N ARG A 132 9.30 -1.63 -12.90
CA ARG A 132 8.60 -1.35 -11.65
C ARG A 132 7.15 -1.77 -11.69
N ALA A 133 6.62 -2.11 -10.53
CA ALA A 133 5.20 -2.39 -10.33
C ALA A 133 4.73 -1.74 -9.02
N LEU A 134 3.44 -1.45 -8.96
CA LEU A 134 2.80 -0.73 -7.86
C LEU A 134 1.40 -1.29 -7.62
N ASN A 135 1.06 -1.54 -6.36
CA ASN A 135 -0.34 -1.73 -5.93
C ASN A 135 -0.58 -0.89 -4.68
N VAL A 136 -1.81 -0.40 -4.53
CA VAL A 136 -2.18 0.52 -3.47
C VAL A 136 -3.59 0.23 -3.01
N TRP A 137 -3.78 0.24 -1.69
CA TRP A 137 -5.09 0.31 -1.07
C TRP A 137 -5.12 1.40 -0.02
N ARG A 138 -6.33 1.84 0.33
CA ARG A 138 -6.55 2.85 1.37
C ARG A 138 -7.57 2.39 2.38
N ASN A 139 -7.48 2.99 3.56
CA ASN A 139 -8.48 2.79 4.60
C ASN A 139 -9.82 3.42 4.20
N ASP A 140 -10.90 2.69 4.47
CA ASP A 140 -12.27 3.17 4.47
C ASP A 140 -12.85 3.02 5.89
N ASP A 141 -12.89 4.13 6.61
CA ASP A 141 -13.42 4.24 7.96
C ASP A 141 -14.96 4.21 8.04
N GLY A 142 -15.64 3.82 6.95
CA GLY A 142 -17.10 3.87 6.81
C GLY A 142 -17.64 5.26 6.46
N LEU A 143 -16.76 6.26 6.40
CA LEU A 143 -16.99 7.60 5.87
C LEU A 143 -16.14 7.86 4.61
N GLY A 144 -15.71 6.80 3.92
CA GLY A 144 -14.88 6.89 2.73
C GLY A 144 -13.43 7.29 3.03
N GLY A 145 -12.94 7.06 4.26
CA GLY A 145 -11.61 7.44 4.73
C GLY A 145 -11.51 8.90 5.18
N THR A 146 -12.63 9.55 5.53
CA THR A 146 -12.66 11.00 5.84
C THR A 146 -12.11 11.33 7.23
N PHE A 147 -12.38 10.51 8.23
CA PHE A 147 -11.92 10.71 9.60
C PHE A 147 -10.49 10.20 9.78
N LEU A 148 -10.17 9.00 9.31
CA LEU A 148 -8.83 8.42 9.36
C LEU A 148 -8.34 8.08 7.94
N PRO A 149 -7.98 9.08 7.12
CA PRO A 149 -7.38 8.79 5.83
C PRO A 149 -6.01 8.15 6.05
N ALA A 150 -5.83 6.98 5.47
CA ALA A 150 -4.55 6.28 5.37
C ALA A 150 -4.48 5.59 4.01
N GLU A 151 -3.29 5.55 3.41
CA GLU A 151 -3.07 4.84 2.15
C GLU A 151 -1.76 4.05 2.23
N HIS A 152 -1.83 2.81 1.77
CA HIS A 152 -0.77 1.80 1.82
C HIS A 152 -0.32 1.42 0.40
N PRO A 153 0.74 2.07 -0.12
CA PRO A 153 1.41 1.63 -1.35
C PRO A 153 2.44 0.52 -1.13
N ASN A 154 2.49 -0.41 -2.07
CA ASN A 154 3.58 -1.36 -2.25
C ASN A 154 4.28 -1.09 -3.58
N LEU A 155 5.55 -0.70 -3.50
CA LEU A 155 6.39 -0.37 -4.63
C LEU A 155 7.37 -1.51 -4.88
N LEU A 156 7.45 -1.99 -6.11
CA LEU A 156 8.39 -3.01 -6.53
C LEU A 156 9.34 -2.43 -7.57
N THR A 157 10.65 -2.63 -7.37
CA THR A 157 11.69 -2.29 -8.35
C THR A 157 12.55 -3.51 -8.62
N ASP A 158 12.58 -3.95 -9.87
CA ASP A 158 13.51 -5.00 -10.33
C ASP A 158 14.95 -4.49 -10.27
N LEU A 159 15.84 -5.26 -9.65
CA LEU A 159 17.26 -4.94 -9.51
C LEU A 159 18.13 -5.56 -10.62
N GLY A 160 17.54 -6.31 -11.55
CA GLY A 160 18.21 -6.89 -12.71
C GLY A 160 19.06 -8.13 -12.43
N ASN A 161 19.10 -8.60 -11.17
CA ASN A 161 19.84 -9.78 -10.73
C ASN A 161 18.92 -10.93 -10.27
N GLY A 162 17.64 -10.90 -10.66
CA GLY A 162 16.61 -11.85 -10.21
C GLY A 162 16.06 -11.56 -8.81
N SER A 163 16.42 -10.42 -8.23
CA SER A 163 15.82 -9.90 -6.98
C SER A 163 15.09 -8.59 -7.21
N VAL A 164 14.13 -8.32 -6.33
CA VAL A 164 13.29 -7.14 -6.36
C VAL A 164 13.41 -6.42 -5.03
N ARG A 165 13.58 -5.10 -5.09
CA ARG A 165 13.38 -4.26 -3.92
C ARG A 165 11.89 -3.99 -3.76
N MET A 166 11.34 -4.36 -2.62
CA MET A 166 10.01 -4.00 -2.19
C MET A 166 10.09 -2.86 -1.17
N VAL A 167 9.33 -1.80 -1.38
CA VAL A 167 9.04 -0.77 -0.38
C VAL A 167 7.55 -0.85 -0.09
N SER A 168 7.19 -1.11 1.15
CA SER A 168 5.80 -1.17 1.63
C SER A 168 5.66 -0.14 2.75
N TYR A 169 4.73 0.80 2.59
CA TYR A 169 4.54 1.87 3.57
C TYR A 169 3.09 2.25 3.69
N GLU A 170 2.74 2.84 4.83
CA GLU A 170 1.44 3.46 5.04
C GLU A 170 1.64 4.87 5.57
N THR A 171 1.02 5.83 4.88
CA THR A 171 1.00 7.22 5.33
C THR A 171 -0.37 7.50 5.95
N TYR A 172 -0.34 8.03 7.17
CA TYR A 172 -1.53 8.40 7.94
C TYR A 172 -1.74 9.91 7.88
N TYR A 173 -2.99 10.32 7.62
CA TYR A 173 -3.36 11.70 7.37
C TYR A 173 -4.28 12.27 8.46
N LEU A 174 -4.26 13.59 8.62
CA LEU A 174 -5.20 14.31 9.47
C LEU A 174 -6.65 14.12 8.99
N PRO A 175 -7.63 14.18 9.90
CA PRO A 175 -7.49 14.47 11.33
C PRO A 175 -7.19 13.24 12.21
N GLY A 176 -7.66 12.05 11.83
CA GLY A 176 -7.68 10.85 12.68
C GLY A 176 -6.31 10.31 13.04
N ALA A 177 -5.29 10.54 12.20
CA ALA A 177 -3.92 10.08 12.45
C ALA A 177 -3.33 10.59 13.77
N THR A 178 -3.84 11.71 14.31
CA THR A 178 -3.41 12.24 15.62
C THR A 178 -3.62 11.23 16.75
N THR A 179 -4.66 10.39 16.65
CA THR A 179 -4.95 9.34 17.64
C THR A 179 -3.97 8.16 17.58
N LEU A 180 -3.32 7.95 16.43
CA LEU A 180 -2.37 6.87 16.20
C LEU A 180 -0.92 7.30 16.44
N LEU A 181 -0.65 8.60 16.51
CA LEU A 181 0.71 9.14 16.66
C LEU A 181 1.48 8.54 17.88
N PRO A 182 0.86 8.33 19.06
CA PRO A 182 1.53 7.67 20.18
C PRO A 182 1.94 6.21 19.90
N LEU A 183 1.27 5.55 18.94
CA LEU A 183 1.49 4.16 18.56
C LEU A 183 2.41 4.00 17.34
N LYS A 184 2.94 5.09 16.78
CA LYS A 184 3.77 5.09 15.56
C LYS A 184 4.92 4.08 15.64
N GLY A 185 5.62 4.00 16.78
CA GLY A 185 6.73 3.07 16.97
C GLY A 185 6.29 1.60 16.84
N THR A 186 5.18 1.24 17.48
CA THR A 186 4.61 -0.11 17.36
C THR A 186 4.12 -0.40 15.95
N LEU A 187 3.46 0.56 15.29
CA LEU A 187 3.04 0.44 13.88
C LEU A 187 4.24 0.17 12.97
N GLN A 188 5.34 0.90 13.17
CA GLN A 188 6.59 0.73 12.42
C GLN A 188 7.15 -0.69 12.60
N GLU A 189 7.23 -1.19 13.84
CA GLU A 189 7.69 -2.56 14.13
C GLU A 189 6.80 -3.63 13.46
N ARG A 190 5.47 -3.41 13.41
CA ARG A 190 4.54 -4.31 12.70
C ARG A 190 4.76 -4.29 11.19
N PHE A 191 4.97 -3.13 10.60
CA PHE A 191 5.31 -3.00 9.17
C PHE A 191 6.62 -3.72 8.83
N GLU A 192 7.66 -3.54 9.64
CA GLU A 192 8.93 -4.26 9.45
C GLU A 192 8.78 -5.77 9.59
N THR A 193 7.95 -6.23 10.52
CA THR A 193 7.65 -7.66 10.70
C THR A 193 6.90 -8.19 9.47
N GLN A 194 5.88 -7.48 8.99
CA GLN A 194 5.16 -7.82 7.76
C GLN A 194 6.11 -7.96 6.57
N GLY A 195 7.03 -7.01 6.36
CA GLY A 195 8.01 -7.07 5.29
C GLY A 195 8.90 -8.32 5.36
N LYS A 196 9.44 -8.62 6.54
CA LYS A 196 10.29 -9.81 6.79
C LYS A 196 9.53 -11.11 6.58
N ASP A 197 8.30 -11.19 7.08
CA ASP A 197 7.47 -12.37 6.94
C ASP A 197 7.09 -12.63 5.48
N PHE A 198 6.70 -11.58 4.76
CA PHE A 198 6.42 -11.65 3.33
C PHE A 198 7.63 -12.11 2.52
N LYS A 199 8.82 -11.54 2.80
CA LYS A 199 10.08 -11.98 2.18
C LYS A 199 10.29 -13.48 2.38
N ARG A 200 10.19 -13.98 3.62
CA ARG A 200 10.35 -15.42 3.91
C ARG A 200 9.34 -16.27 3.17
N PHE A 201 8.08 -15.84 3.10
CA PHE A 201 7.03 -16.54 2.38
C PHE A 201 7.31 -16.66 0.88
N VAL A 202 7.64 -15.54 0.22
CA VAL A 202 7.90 -15.54 -1.23
C VAL A 202 9.17 -16.32 -1.59
N GLU A 203 10.21 -16.24 -0.74
CA GLU A 203 11.46 -16.99 -0.88
C GLU A 203 11.33 -18.47 -0.48
N GLY A 204 10.18 -18.90 0.06
CA GLY A 204 9.90 -20.30 0.42
C GLY A 204 10.53 -20.75 1.75
N SER A 205 10.88 -19.81 2.63
CA SER A 205 11.40 -20.07 3.99
C SER A 205 10.30 -20.07 5.08
N LEU A 206 9.06 -19.78 4.72
CA LEU A 206 7.88 -19.86 5.58
C LEU A 206 6.91 -20.90 4.98
N HIS A 207 6.56 -21.94 5.74
CA HIS A 207 5.63 -23.00 5.36
C HIS A 207 4.58 -23.21 6.45
#